data_AF-A0A1F5EC95-F1
#
_entry.id   AF-A0A1F5EC95-F1
#
_cell.length_a   1.000
_cell.length_b   1.000
_cell.length_c   1.000
_cell.angle_alpha   90.00
_cell.angle_beta   90.00
_cell.angle_gamma   90.00
#
_symmetry.space_group_name_H-M   'P 1'
#
loop_
_entity.id
_entity.type
_entity.pdbx_description
1 polymer ?
#
loop_
_entity_poly.entity_id
_entity_poly.type
_entity_poly.pdbx_seq_one_letter_code
_entity_poly.pdbx_strand_id
1 'polypeptide(L)'
;MKIRNWKLKIGQTVSLRATKRSAAIFVLVSLCIVAGVIAALYFSHREPARALGTTKYAVNAGGNWQDNGTWSTVATKDASRVADTVAPTAEDDVVLDDYSGAVTIGATSVAKSLDMVGGGTYGQTLTHNAFTLTVSGSVKALWVKVWP
;
A
#
# COMPACT_ATOMS: atom_id res chain seq x y z
N MET A 1 -62.99 22.90 71.01
CA MET A 1 -62.24 23.46 69.86
C MET A 1 -62.17 22.38 68.78
N LYS A 2 -62.79 22.61 67.61
CA LYS A 2 -63.15 21.57 66.61
C LYS A 2 -62.07 21.52 65.51
N ILE A 3 -61.21 20.51 65.52
CA ILE A 3 -60.13 20.33 64.53
C ILE A 3 -60.72 19.69 63.27
N ARG A 4 -60.61 20.37 62.13
CA ARG A 4 -61.06 19.88 60.82
C ARG A 4 -59.89 19.17 60.11
N ASN A 5 -60.02 17.86 59.91
CA ASN A 5 -59.09 17.06 59.11
C ASN A 5 -59.23 17.38 57.62
N TRP A 6 -58.16 17.91 57.02
CA TRP A 6 -58.04 18.07 55.57
C TRP A 6 -57.39 16.82 54.98
N LYS A 7 -58.11 16.10 54.12
CA LYS A 7 -57.53 15.01 53.32
C LYS A 7 -56.76 15.60 52.14
N LEU A 8 -55.43 15.50 52.16
CA LEU A 8 -54.57 15.79 51.03
C LEU A 8 -54.65 14.62 50.02
N LYS A 9 -55.22 14.84 48.83
CA LYS A 9 -55.14 13.90 47.71
C LYS A 9 -53.82 14.13 46.98
N ILE A 10 -52.83 13.27 47.22
CA ILE A 10 -51.61 13.21 46.41
C ILE A 10 -51.92 12.38 45.18
N GLY A 11 -52.31 13.05 44.10
CA GLY A 11 -52.39 12.46 42.78
C GLY A 11 -51.26 12.99 41.92
N GLN A 12 -50.16 12.24 41.79
CA GLN A 12 -49.25 12.37 40.65
C GLN A 12 -48.74 10.99 40.25
N THR A 13 -49.47 10.34 39.34
CA THR A 13 -48.93 9.25 38.54
C THR A 13 -48.06 9.88 37.46
N VAL A 14 -46.77 10.07 37.75
CA VAL A 14 -45.81 10.52 36.73
C VAL A 14 -45.70 9.41 35.68
N SER A 15 -46.17 9.74 34.49
CA SER A 15 -46.25 8.84 33.34
C SER A 15 -44.89 8.24 32.97
N LEU A 16 -44.69 6.97 33.29
CA LEU A 16 -43.56 6.10 32.90
C LEU A 16 -43.39 5.90 31.38
N ARG A 17 -44.11 6.65 30.53
CA ARG A 17 -43.99 6.60 29.07
C ARG A 17 -42.83 7.42 28.51
N ALA A 18 -42.29 8.38 29.27
CA ALA A 18 -41.19 9.23 28.80
C ALA A 18 -39.83 8.51 28.78
N THR A 19 -39.63 7.49 29.62
CA THR A 19 -38.31 6.85 29.82
C THR A 19 -37.94 5.85 28.72
N LYS A 20 -38.93 5.16 28.12
CA LYS A 20 -38.67 4.15 27.08
C LYS A 20 -38.20 4.76 25.76
N ARG A 21 -38.68 5.97 25.42
CA ARG A 21 -38.31 6.68 24.19
C ARG A 21 -36.88 7.21 24.25
N SER A 22 -36.46 7.71 25.42
CA SER A 22 -35.10 8.19 25.63
C SER A 22 -34.08 7.06 25.57
N ALA A 23 -34.38 5.89 26.16
CA ALA A 23 -33.49 4.73 26.13
C ALA A 23 -33.22 4.22 24.69
N ALA A 24 -34.25 4.20 23.84
CA ALA A 24 -34.11 3.79 22.45
C ALA A 24 -33.18 4.73 21.66
N ILE A 25 -33.25 6.04 21.92
CA ILE A 25 -32.39 7.04 21.26
C ILE A 25 -30.93 6.85 21.66
N PHE A 26 -30.64 6.62 22.94
CA PHE A 26 -29.26 6.39 23.40
C PHE A 26 -28.63 5.12 22.80
N VAL A 27 -29.41 4.04 22.68
CA VAL A 27 -28.93 2.79 22.06
C VAL A 27 -28.62 2.99 20.57
N LEU A 28 -29.47 3.73 19.85
CA LEU A 28 -29.28 3.98 18.42
C LEU A 28 -28.06 4.87 18.16
N VAL A 29 -27.87 5.92 18.95
CA VAL A 29 -26.69 6.80 18.86
C VAL A 29 -25.41 6.03 19.16
N SER A 30 -25.41 5.17 20.19
CA SER A 30 -24.25 4.33 20.53
C SER A 30 -23.90 3.36 19.39
N LEU A 31 -24.90 2.70 18.80
CA LEU A 31 -24.72 1.82 17.63
C LEU A 31 -24.14 2.57 16.43
N CYS A 32 -24.62 3.78 16.15
CA CYS A 32 -24.08 4.60 15.06
C CYS A 32 -22.62 5.01 15.30
N ILE A 33 -22.26 5.37 16.53
CA ILE A 33 -20.87 5.70 16.89
C ILE A 33 -19.97 4.48 16.72
N VAL A 34 -20.38 3.32 17.24
CA VAL A 34 -19.61 2.07 17.13
C VAL A 34 -19.45 1.66 15.66
N ALA A 35 -20.52 1.69 14.86
CA ALA A 35 -20.46 1.39 13.44
C ALA A 35 -19.58 2.39 12.67
N GLY A 36 -19.63 3.68 13.02
CA GLY A 36 -18.77 4.71 12.43
C GLY A 36 -17.29 4.53 12.75
N VAL A 37 -16.95 4.19 13.99
CA VAL A 37 -15.57 3.88 14.40
C VAL A 37 -15.07 2.63 13.70
N ILE A 38 -15.89 1.57 13.63
CA ILE A 38 -15.55 0.35 12.88
C ILE A 38 -15.32 0.67 11.40
N ALA A 39 -16.22 1.41 10.76
CA ALA A 39 -16.06 1.82 9.36
C ALA A 39 -14.80 2.67 9.13
N ALA A 40 -14.49 3.60 10.04
CA ALA A 40 -13.28 4.41 9.97
C ALA A 40 -12.00 3.58 10.12
N LEU A 41 -12.00 2.58 11.02
CA LEU A 41 -10.87 1.65 11.19
C LEU A 41 -10.70 0.74 9.95
N TYR A 42 -11.80 0.23 9.38
CA TYR A 42 -11.76 -0.54 8.13
C TYR A 42 -11.30 0.30 6.94
N PHE A 43 -11.72 1.57 6.87
CA PHE A 43 -11.29 2.50 5.82
C PHE A 43 -9.82 2.87 5.98
N SER A 44 -9.35 3.08 7.22
CA SER A 44 -7.94 3.37 7.52
C SER A 44 -7.01 2.19 7.21
N HIS A 45 -7.52 0.94 7.24
CA HIS A 45 -6.80 -0.25 6.81
C HIS A 45 -6.89 -0.53 5.29
N ARG A 46 -7.70 0.22 4.54
CA ARG A 46 -7.85 0.08 3.08
C ARG A 46 -7.04 1.08 2.27
N GLU A 47 -6.42 2.05 2.91
CA GLU A 47 -5.30 2.73 2.29
C GLU A 47 -4.13 1.73 2.34
N PRO A 48 -3.60 1.24 1.20
CA PRO A 48 -2.23 0.74 1.27
C PRO A 48 -1.45 1.90 1.87
N ALA A 49 -0.66 1.64 2.91
CA ALA A 49 0.37 2.59 3.31
C ALA A 49 1.24 2.83 2.07
N ARG A 50 0.85 3.79 1.23
CA ARG A 50 1.45 4.04 -0.07
C ARG A 50 2.68 4.86 0.25
N ALA A 51 3.70 4.09 0.58
CA ALA A 51 4.97 4.53 1.07
C ALA A 51 5.58 5.53 0.09
N LEU A 52 6.34 6.46 0.66
CA LEU A 52 7.48 7.06 0.00
C LEU A 52 8.17 5.98 -0.86
N GLY A 53 8.43 6.29 -2.13
CA GLY A 53 9.01 5.36 -3.11
C GLY A 53 10.03 4.40 -2.51
N THR A 54 9.90 3.10 -2.80
CA THR A 54 10.78 2.06 -2.29
C THR A 54 11.81 1.68 -3.34
N THR A 55 13.04 1.37 -2.93
CA THR A 55 14.02 0.80 -3.86
C THR A 55 13.73 -0.69 -4.09
N LYS A 56 13.56 -1.06 -5.35
CA LYS A 56 13.32 -2.45 -5.79
C LYS A 56 14.56 -2.99 -6.48
N TYR A 57 15.01 -4.18 -6.08
CA TYR A 57 16.14 -4.89 -6.66
C TYR A 57 15.62 -6.12 -7.40
N ALA A 58 16.12 -6.40 -8.61
CA ALA A 58 15.78 -7.65 -9.27
C ALA A 58 16.43 -8.84 -8.54
N VAL A 59 15.69 -9.94 -8.41
CA VAL A 59 16.25 -11.18 -7.84
C VAL A 59 17.11 -11.91 -8.87
N ASN A 60 17.99 -12.80 -8.42
CA ASN A 60 18.88 -13.58 -9.29
C ASN A 60 18.14 -14.48 -10.31
N ALA A 61 16.94 -14.96 -9.96
CA ALA A 61 16.13 -15.74 -10.90
C ALA A 61 15.69 -14.92 -12.12
N GLY A 62 15.55 -13.60 -11.98
CA GLY A 62 14.97 -12.74 -13.02
C GLY A 62 13.48 -13.01 -13.22
N GLY A 63 12.93 -12.51 -14.34
CA GLY A 63 11.52 -12.69 -14.68
C GLY A 63 10.93 -11.52 -15.47
N ASN A 64 9.61 -11.55 -15.67
CA ASN A 64 8.91 -10.40 -16.24
C ASN A 64 8.66 -9.34 -15.16
N TRP A 65 8.64 -8.06 -15.54
CA TRP A 65 8.42 -6.94 -14.62
C TRP A 65 7.20 -7.09 -13.72
N GLN A 66 6.11 -7.68 -14.23
CA GLN A 66 4.85 -7.81 -13.49
C GLN A 66 4.75 -9.12 -12.70
N ASP A 67 5.72 -10.03 -12.85
CA ASP A 67 5.67 -11.33 -12.20
C ASP A 67 6.02 -11.21 -10.72
N ASN A 68 5.26 -11.94 -9.91
CA ASN A 68 5.61 -12.14 -8.51
C ASN A 68 6.99 -12.82 -8.43
N GLY A 69 7.84 -12.27 -7.59
CA GLY A 69 9.17 -12.78 -7.34
C GLY A 69 10.24 -12.34 -8.32
N THR A 70 9.96 -11.44 -9.26
CA THR A 70 11.01 -10.76 -10.03
C THR A 70 11.78 -9.75 -9.17
N TRP A 71 11.12 -9.15 -8.19
CA TRP A 71 11.63 -8.02 -7.42
C TRP A 71 11.86 -8.36 -5.96
N SER A 72 12.64 -7.53 -5.28
CA SER A 72 12.91 -7.60 -3.85
C SER A 72 13.08 -6.19 -3.31
N THR A 73 12.75 -5.97 -2.04
CA THR A 73 13.11 -4.75 -1.30
C THR A 73 14.45 -4.90 -0.56
N VAL A 74 15.11 -6.06 -0.71
CA VAL A 74 16.35 -6.39 -0.01
C VAL A 74 17.55 -6.15 -0.94
N ALA A 75 18.45 -5.27 -0.53
CA ALA A 75 19.62 -4.87 -1.32
C ALA A 75 20.77 -5.90 -1.33
N THR A 76 20.72 -6.94 -0.49
CA THR A 76 21.78 -7.95 -0.38
C THR A 76 22.02 -8.64 -1.72
N LYS A 77 23.28 -9.00 -2.01
CA LYS A 77 23.71 -9.61 -3.27
C LYS A 77 23.95 -11.11 -3.11
N ASP A 78 23.01 -11.78 -2.47
CA ASP A 78 23.09 -13.21 -2.14
C ASP A 78 21.69 -13.82 -2.01
N ALA A 79 21.62 -15.09 -1.62
CA ALA A 79 20.37 -15.85 -1.51
C ALA A 79 19.39 -15.31 -0.44
N SER A 80 19.80 -14.34 0.39
CA SER A 80 18.90 -13.63 1.31
C SER A 80 18.04 -12.57 0.60
N ARG A 81 18.32 -12.26 -0.68
CA ARG A 81 17.43 -11.42 -1.50
C ARG A 81 16.15 -12.19 -1.81
N VAL A 82 15.11 -11.91 -1.04
CA VAL A 82 13.83 -12.63 -1.14
C VAL A 82 12.89 -11.93 -2.12
N ALA A 83 12.19 -12.74 -2.91
CA ALA A 83 11.11 -12.33 -3.80
C ALA A 83 9.99 -11.56 -3.07
N ASP A 84 9.65 -10.41 -3.62
CA ASP A 84 8.46 -9.61 -3.31
C ASP A 84 7.31 -10.02 -4.26
N THR A 85 6.08 -9.86 -3.81
CA THR A 85 4.86 -10.10 -4.58
C THR A 85 4.34 -8.85 -5.28
N VAL A 86 5.05 -7.72 -5.15
CA VAL A 86 4.64 -6.43 -5.71
C VAL A 86 5.68 -5.91 -6.70
N ALA A 87 5.23 -5.70 -7.94
CA ALA A 87 6.01 -5.07 -8.98
C ALA A 87 6.26 -3.57 -8.68
N PRO A 88 7.36 -2.98 -9.18
CA PRO A 88 7.64 -1.56 -9.01
C PRO A 88 6.55 -0.70 -9.64
N THR A 89 6.31 0.44 -8.99
CA THR A 89 5.37 1.49 -9.39
C THR A 89 6.12 2.75 -9.81
N ALA A 90 5.41 3.75 -10.33
CA ALA A 90 6.00 5.02 -10.77
C ALA A 90 6.71 5.83 -9.65
N GLU A 91 6.55 5.45 -8.39
CA GLU A 91 7.23 6.07 -7.24
C GLU A 91 8.52 5.34 -6.86
N ASP A 92 8.72 4.11 -7.33
CA ASP A 92 9.81 3.23 -6.89
C ASP A 92 11.09 3.43 -7.71
N ASP A 93 12.23 3.41 -7.04
CA ASP A 93 13.54 3.41 -7.70
C ASP A 93 13.94 1.95 -7.95
N VAL A 94 14.30 1.59 -9.19
CA VAL A 94 14.62 0.21 -9.54
C VAL A 94 16.12 0.05 -9.75
N VAL A 95 16.71 -0.98 -9.15
CA VAL A 95 18.14 -1.28 -9.25
C VAL A 95 18.35 -2.65 -9.89
N LEU A 96 19.17 -2.68 -10.94
CA LEU A 96 19.71 -3.90 -11.55
C LEU A 96 21.21 -3.98 -11.28
N ASP A 97 21.65 -5.01 -10.59
CA ASP A 97 23.04 -5.20 -10.13
C ASP A 97 23.62 -6.56 -10.54
N ASP A 98 24.85 -6.86 -10.13
CA ASP A 98 25.57 -8.10 -10.42
C ASP A 98 24.93 -9.37 -9.83
N TYR A 99 23.97 -9.24 -8.91
CA TYR A 99 23.18 -10.36 -8.40
C TYR A 99 21.79 -10.46 -9.06
N SER A 100 21.45 -9.53 -9.95
CA SER A 100 20.15 -9.49 -10.62
C SER A 100 20.09 -10.44 -11.82
N GLY A 101 19.00 -11.18 -11.94
CA GLY A 101 18.72 -12.04 -13.08
C GLY A 101 18.27 -11.27 -14.32
N ALA A 102 17.97 -12.00 -15.41
CA ALA A 102 17.45 -11.39 -16.63
C ALA A 102 16.03 -10.83 -16.40
N VAL A 103 15.81 -9.56 -16.73
CA VAL A 103 14.52 -8.89 -16.56
C VAL A 103 13.90 -8.56 -17.90
N THR A 104 12.62 -8.90 -18.05
CA THR A 104 11.80 -8.49 -19.21
C THR A 104 10.90 -7.33 -18.84
N ILE A 105 11.08 -6.20 -19.52
CA ILE A 105 10.37 -4.94 -19.30
C ILE A 105 9.33 -4.76 -20.41
N GLY A 106 8.06 -4.69 -19.99
CA GLY A 106 6.90 -4.57 -20.87
C GLY A 106 6.43 -3.13 -21.03
N ALA A 107 5.42 -2.92 -21.88
CA ALA A 107 4.89 -1.59 -22.18
C ALA A 107 4.21 -0.89 -20.98
N THR A 108 3.78 -1.66 -19.98
CA THR A 108 3.11 -1.16 -18.76
C THR A 108 4.05 -1.07 -17.56
N SER A 109 5.34 -1.40 -17.73
CA SER A 109 6.35 -1.28 -16.69
C SER A 109 6.57 0.20 -16.35
N VAL A 110 6.50 0.54 -15.07
CA VAL A 110 6.65 1.91 -14.57
C VAL A 110 7.56 1.93 -13.35
N ALA A 111 8.52 2.85 -13.35
CA ALA A 111 9.40 3.14 -12.23
C ALA A 111 9.75 4.62 -12.22
N LYS A 112 10.14 5.15 -11.07
CA LYS A 112 10.69 6.50 -10.93
C LYS A 112 12.08 6.59 -11.55
N SER A 113 12.95 5.61 -11.24
CA SER A 113 14.25 5.44 -11.87
C SER A 113 14.50 3.96 -12.18
N LEU A 114 15.37 3.71 -13.16
CA LEU A 114 15.93 2.40 -13.43
C LEU A 114 17.44 2.56 -13.52
N ASP A 115 18.10 2.19 -12.44
CA ASP A 115 19.52 2.36 -12.26
C ASP A 115 20.23 1.00 -12.34
N MET A 116 21.24 0.91 -13.19
CA MET A 116 22.08 -0.28 -13.27
C MET A 116 23.31 -0.03 -12.41
N VAL A 117 23.24 -0.41 -11.12
CA VAL A 117 24.23 -0.03 -10.10
C VAL A 117 24.78 -1.25 -9.40
N GLY A 118 26.09 -1.32 -9.30
CA GLY A 118 26.81 -2.33 -8.54
C GLY A 118 28.23 -2.36 -9.05
N GLY A 119 29.22 -2.55 -8.19
CA GLY A 119 30.63 -2.64 -8.60
C GLY A 119 30.93 -3.76 -9.63
N GLY A 120 29.94 -4.58 -10.00
CA GLY A 120 29.95 -5.46 -11.17
C GLY A 120 28.93 -5.01 -12.21
N THR A 121 29.32 -5.09 -13.48
CA THR A 121 28.44 -4.87 -14.63
C THR A 121 27.26 -5.85 -14.57
N TYR A 122 26.02 -5.36 -14.65
CA TYR A 122 24.86 -6.21 -14.90
C TYR A 122 25.11 -7.03 -16.17
N GLY A 123 25.42 -8.32 -16.00
CA GLY A 123 25.89 -9.20 -17.06
C GLY A 123 24.76 -9.86 -17.86
N GLN A 124 23.50 -9.62 -17.46
CA GLN A 124 22.34 -10.28 -18.02
C GLN A 124 21.72 -9.47 -19.16
N THR A 125 20.86 -10.13 -19.92
CA THR A 125 20.08 -9.47 -20.97
C THR A 125 18.91 -8.71 -20.34
N LEU A 126 18.85 -7.41 -20.61
CA LEU A 126 17.68 -6.58 -20.31
C LEU A 126 16.80 -6.50 -21.56
N THR A 127 15.66 -7.20 -21.54
CA THR A 127 14.74 -7.24 -22.69
C THR A 127 13.69 -6.14 -22.53
N HIS A 128 13.71 -5.13 -23.42
CA HIS A 128 12.68 -4.09 -23.47
C HIS A 128 11.82 -4.25 -24.73
N ASN A 129 10.52 -4.52 -24.57
CA ASN A 129 9.63 -4.79 -25.70
C ASN A 129 9.02 -3.54 -26.35
N ALA A 130 9.19 -2.35 -25.74
CA ALA A 130 8.94 -1.04 -26.35
C ALA A 130 9.40 0.06 -25.38
N PHE A 131 10.31 0.95 -25.79
CA PHE A 131 10.52 2.20 -25.08
C PHE A 131 10.97 3.33 -26.01
N THR A 132 10.62 4.57 -25.65
CA THR A 132 11.21 5.78 -26.21
C THR A 132 12.28 6.27 -25.25
N LEU A 133 13.54 6.29 -25.68
CA LEU A 133 14.64 6.80 -24.89
C LEU A 133 14.79 8.30 -25.13
N THR A 134 14.30 9.14 -24.21
CA THR A 134 14.54 10.59 -24.25
C THR A 134 15.76 10.90 -23.38
N VAL A 135 16.91 11.18 -24.00
CA VAL A 135 18.13 11.57 -23.27
C VAL A 135 18.45 13.02 -23.58
N SER A 136 18.61 13.84 -22.54
CA SER A 136 19.09 15.23 -22.65
C SER A 136 20.63 15.33 -22.67
N GLY A 137 21.33 14.20 -22.82
CA GLY A 137 22.77 14.07 -22.66
C GLY A 137 23.36 12.86 -23.42
N SER A 138 24.56 12.44 -23.03
CA SER A 138 25.31 11.40 -23.75
C SER A 138 24.93 9.99 -23.31
N VAL A 139 24.52 9.14 -24.27
CA VAL A 139 24.39 7.69 -24.08
C VAL A 139 25.68 7.02 -24.51
N LYS A 140 26.40 6.38 -23.59
CA LYS A 140 27.50 5.48 -23.95
C LYS A 140 26.96 4.07 -24.13
N ALA A 141 26.69 3.71 -25.38
CA ALA A 141 26.49 2.30 -25.75
C ALA A 141 27.84 1.76 -26.27
N LEU A 142 28.51 0.91 -25.48
CA LEU A 142 29.71 0.21 -25.92
C LEU A 142 29.30 -0.99 -26.77
N TRP A 143 29.14 -0.79 -28.08
CA TRP A 143 28.99 -1.89 -29.02
C TRP A 143 30.38 -2.39 -29.42
N VAL A 144 30.84 -3.51 -28.86
CA VAL A 144 31.91 -4.28 -29.50
C VAL A 144 31.25 -5.25 -30.46
N LYS A 145 31.30 -4.91 -31.74
CA LYS A 145 31.02 -5.85 -32.83
C LYS A 145 32.28 -5.94 -33.66
N VAL A 146 33.18 -6.84 -33.27
CA VAL A 146 34.26 -7.31 -34.14
C VAL A 146 33.83 -8.68 -34.64
N TRP A 147 33.34 -8.71 -35.87
CA TRP A 147 33.30 -9.93 -36.66
C TRP A 147 34.29 -9.75 -37.82
N PRO A 148 34.99 -10.84 -38.22
CA PRO A 148 35.95 -10.82 -39.31
C PRO A 148 35.34 -10.45 -40.66
#